data_AF-A0A2V4FJX9-F1
#
_entry.id   AF-A0A2V4FJX9-F1
#
_cell.length_a   1.000
_cell.length_b   1.000
_cell.length_c   1.000
_cell.angle_alpha   90.00
_cell.angle_beta   90.00
_cell.angle_gamma   90.00
#
_symmetry.space_group_name_H-M   'P 1'
#
loop_
_entity.id
_entity.type
_entity.pdbx_description
1 polymer ?
#
loop_
_entity_poly.entity_id
_entity_poly.type
_entity_poly.pdbx_seq_one_letter_code
_entity_poly.pdbx_strand_id
1 'polypeptide(L)'
;MDINYYDEHQEEFEAVKLALKGEMERIWGSMLKERGDNLDDEATYLNLFEELQYNFSPSSFSKLTPAQELDKDKIAAFVARTRGYKHGITIKCRPGRPQKWLKGRIKPLEDAEGTNLCWIDTATIVHIGAGQQFDDQYYLTVTTQTGQSYRVNELRLPGRLLEAAQDSLFRALDSTTGGYF
;
A
#
# COMPACT_ATOMS: atom_id res chain seq x y z
N MET A 1 -10.92 14.07 -1.16
CA MET A 1 -9.89 13.66 -2.12
C MET A 1 -10.55 12.86 -3.23
N ASP A 2 -10.28 13.19 -4.48
CA ASP A 2 -10.61 12.33 -5.61
C ASP A 2 -9.46 11.31 -5.81
N ILE A 3 -9.69 10.06 -5.41
CA ILE A 3 -8.68 8.98 -5.52
C ILE A 3 -8.39 8.61 -6.98
N ASN A 4 -9.35 8.84 -7.87
CA ASN A 4 -9.29 8.51 -9.29
C ASN A 4 -8.82 9.68 -10.16
N TYR A 5 -8.37 10.78 -9.55
CA TYR A 5 -7.93 12.00 -10.26
C TYR A 5 -7.09 11.70 -11.50
N TYR A 6 -6.11 10.81 -11.37
CA TYR A 6 -5.20 10.49 -12.46
C TYR A 6 -5.79 9.59 -13.56
N ASP A 7 -7.00 9.02 -13.40
CA ASP A 7 -7.72 8.33 -14.49
C ASP A 7 -7.98 9.28 -15.66
N GLU A 8 -8.27 10.54 -15.35
CA GLU A 8 -8.51 11.59 -16.33
C GLU A 8 -7.25 12.44 -16.62
N HIS A 9 -6.20 12.31 -15.79
CA HIS A 9 -4.96 13.09 -15.88
C HIS A 9 -3.73 12.22 -16.16
N GLN A 10 -3.83 11.35 -17.17
CA GLN A 10 -2.79 10.36 -17.49
C GLN A 10 -1.43 10.99 -17.84
N GLU A 11 -1.40 12.13 -18.52
CA GLU A 11 -0.13 12.80 -18.86
C GLU A 11 0.59 13.31 -17.60
N GLU A 12 -0.15 13.87 -16.63
CA GLU A 12 0.39 14.30 -15.34
C GLU A 12 0.91 13.10 -14.54
N PHE A 13 0.16 11.98 -14.53
CA PHE A 13 0.59 10.75 -13.88
C PHE A 13 1.92 10.23 -14.42
N GLU A 14 2.06 10.15 -15.74
CA GLU A 14 3.29 9.66 -16.37
C GLU A 14 4.47 10.61 -16.17
N ALA A 15 4.22 11.94 -16.14
CA ALA A 15 5.26 12.91 -15.83
C ALA A 15 5.80 12.75 -14.40
N VAL A 16 4.91 12.58 -13.42
CA VAL A 16 5.30 12.33 -12.02
C VAL A 16 6.02 10.98 -11.90
N LYS A 17 5.50 9.92 -12.54
CA LYS A 17 6.10 8.60 -12.55
C LYS A 17 7.51 8.61 -13.15
N LEU A 18 7.71 9.31 -14.27
CA LEU A 18 9.01 9.45 -14.92
C LEU A 18 10.01 10.24 -14.06
N ALA A 19 9.58 11.36 -13.48
CA ALA A 19 10.42 12.14 -12.56
C ALA A 19 10.85 11.31 -11.34
N LEU A 20 9.93 10.49 -10.82
CA LEU A 20 10.21 9.57 -9.71
C LEU A 20 11.17 8.43 -10.13
N LYS A 21 11.02 7.86 -11.33
CA LYS A 21 11.98 6.89 -11.88
C LYS A 21 13.39 7.47 -11.93
N GLY A 22 13.55 8.71 -12.41
CA GLY A 22 14.86 9.37 -12.42
C GLY A 22 15.48 9.49 -11.03
N GLU A 23 14.66 9.76 -10.01
CA GLU A 23 15.13 9.78 -8.61
C GLU A 23 15.49 8.37 -8.10
N MET A 24 14.72 7.34 -8.45
CA MET A 24 15.06 5.95 -8.14
C MET A 24 16.37 5.52 -8.81
N GLU A 25 16.62 5.91 -10.06
CA GLU A 25 17.90 5.67 -10.74
C GLU A 25 19.05 6.38 -10.06
N ARG A 26 18.83 7.61 -9.57
CA ARG A 26 19.84 8.36 -8.81
C ARG A 26 20.23 7.67 -7.50
N ILE A 27 19.26 7.06 -6.80
CA ILE A 27 19.46 6.40 -5.51
C ILE A 27 19.99 4.96 -5.69
N TRP A 28 19.39 4.18 -6.59
CA TRP A 28 19.58 2.74 -6.71
C TRP A 28 20.15 2.27 -8.06
N GLY A 29 20.45 3.18 -9.00
CA GLY A 29 20.84 2.82 -10.36
C GLY A 29 22.06 1.91 -10.47
N SER A 30 23.07 2.08 -9.61
CA SER A 30 24.22 1.17 -9.58
C SER A 30 23.84 -0.24 -9.15
N MET A 31 22.99 -0.36 -8.12
CA MET A 31 22.50 -1.65 -7.62
C MET A 31 21.64 -2.36 -8.67
N LEU A 32 20.76 -1.61 -9.36
CA LEU A 32 19.92 -2.14 -10.44
C LEU A 32 20.78 -2.71 -11.57
N LYS A 33 21.82 -1.98 -11.98
CA LYS A 33 22.77 -2.42 -13.02
C LYS A 33 23.51 -3.70 -12.64
N GLU A 34 23.95 -3.82 -11.39
CA GLU A 34 24.64 -5.01 -10.90
C GLU A 34 23.76 -6.26 -10.89
N ARG A 35 22.45 -6.08 -10.64
CA ARG A 35 21.46 -7.18 -10.62
C ARG A 35 20.86 -7.49 -11.99
N GLY A 36 21.03 -6.59 -12.97
CA GLY A 36 20.34 -6.68 -14.25
C GLY A 36 18.85 -6.33 -14.16
N ASP A 37 18.45 -5.61 -13.11
CA ASP A 37 17.08 -5.16 -12.88
C ASP A 37 16.81 -3.85 -13.65
N ASN A 38 15.54 -3.62 -14.00
CA ASN A 38 15.13 -2.43 -14.75
C ASN A 38 13.87 -1.80 -14.15
N LEU A 39 13.77 -0.47 -14.15
CA LEU A 39 12.59 0.25 -13.66
C LEU A 39 11.39 0.22 -14.62
N ASP A 40 11.55 -0.29 -15.85
CA ASP A 40 10.40 -0.57 -16.72
C ASP A 40 9.74 -1.91 -16.39
N ASP A 41 10.40 -2.78 -15.62
CA ASP A 41 9.74 -3.93 -15.02
C ASP A 41 8.86 -3.45 -13.85
N GLU A 42 7.56 -3.78 -13.93
CA GLU A 42 6.56 -3.31 -12.98
C GLU A 42 6.84 -3.81 -11.55
N ALA A 43 7.28 -5.07 -11.40
CA ALA A 43 7.57 -5.63 -10.09
C ALA A 43 8.77 -4.92 -9.43
N THR A 44 9.83 -4.67 -10.20
CA THR A 44 11.01 -3.94 -9.76
C THR A 44 10.64 -2.51 -9.36
N TYR A 45 9.88 -1.81 -10.21
CA TYR A 45 9.42 -0.45 -9.93
C TYR A 45 8.58 -0.39 -8.65
N LEU A 46 7.59 -1.28 -8.50
CA LEU A 46 6.71 -1.28 -7.34
C LEU A 46 7.48 -1.58 -6.04
N ASN A 47 8.45 -2.48 -6.06
CA ASN A 47 9.28 -2.75 -4.89
C ASN A 47 10.04 -1.50 -4.42
N LEU A 48 10.71 -0.79 -5.34
CA LEU A 48 11.44 0.44 -5.00
C LEU A 48 10.51 1.61 -4.68
N PHE A 49 9.34 1.65 -5.31
CA PHE A 49 8.28 2.61 -5.00
C PHE A 49 7.82 2.50 -3.56
N GLU A 50 7.58 1.28 -3.08
CA GLU A 50 7.16 1.05 -1.69
C GLU A 50 8.23 1.48 -0.69
N GLU A 51 9.51 1.28 -1.00
CA GLU A 51 10.62 1.77 -0.16
C GLU A 51 10.71 3.31 -0.12
N LEU A 52 10.39 3.97 -1.24
CA LEU A 52 10.53 5.42 -1.36
C LEU A 52 9.31 6.19 -0.85
N GLN A 53 8.10 5.64 -1.03
CA GLN A 53 6.84 6.36 -0.79
C GLN A 53 6.63 6.78 0.67
N TYR A 54 7.36 6.19 1.61
CA TYR A 54 7.39 6.63 3.00
C TYR A 54 7.85 8.08 3.18
N ASN A 55 8.63 8.61 2.22
CA ASN A 55 9.14 9.98 2.26
C ASN A 55 8.31 10.95 1.41
N PHE A 56 7.15 10.53 0.89
CA PHE A 56 6.35 11.37 0.00
C PHE A 56 5.68 12.52 0.77
N SER A 57 6.05 13.73 0.36
CA SER A 57 5.48 14.98 0.81
C SER A 57 5.49 15.96 -0.35
N PRO A 58 4.70 17.05 -0.32
CA PRO A 58 4.79 18.10 -1.34
C PRO A 58 6.23 18.59 -1.54
N SER A 59 7.00 18.71 -0.45
CA SER A 59 8.40 19.14 -0.51
C SER A 59 9.31 18.12 -1.22
N SER A 60 9.00 16.83 -1.13
CA SER A 60 9.78 15.77 -1.78
C SER A 60 9.60 15.81 -3.29
N PHE A 61 8.37 16.03 -3.76
CA PHE A 61 8.06 16.14 -5.20
C PHE A 61 8.56 17.45 -5.82
N SER A 62 8.61 18.54 -5.05
CA SER A 62 9.19 19.81 -5.51
C SER A 62 10.69 19.74 -5.81
N LYS A 63 11.39 18.71 -5.28
CA LYS A 63 12.83 18.48 -5.49
C LYS A 63 13.12 17.56 -6.67
N LEU A 64 12.10 16.95 -7.27
CA LEU A 64 12.28 16.10 -8.45
C LEU A 64 12.71 16.93 -9.66
N THR A 65 13.29 16.28 -10.66
CA THR A 65 13.67 16.93 -11.92
C THR A 65 12.87 16.30 -13.07
N PRO A 66 11.99 17.07 -13.75
CA PRO A 66 11.56 18.43 -13.44
C PRO A 66 10.71 18.49 -12.15
N ALA A 67 10.68 19.65 -11.49
CA ALA A 67 9.93 19.85 -10.25
C ALA A 67 8.43 19.58 -10.46
N GLN A 68 7.81 18.85 -9.54
CA GLN A 68 6.38 18.52 -9.56
C GLN A 68 5.67 19.21 -8.39
N GLU A 69 4.63 19.98 -8.69
CA GLU A 69 3.76 20.60 -7.67
C GLU A 69 2.59 19.68 -7.33
N LEU A 70 2.76 18.89 -6.27
CA LEU A 70 1.73 17.97 -5.78
C LEU A 70 1.34 18.32 -4.34
N ASP A 71 0.04 18.47 -4.10
CA ASP A 71 -0.52 18.52 -2.75
C ASP A 71 -0.70 17.10 -2.17
N LYS A 72 -1.15 17.02 -0.90
CA LYS A 72 -1.35 15.73 -0.21
C LYS A 72 -2.39 14.83 -0.89
N ASP A 73 -3.40 15.42 -1.52
CA ASP A 73 -4.50 14.69 -2.15
C ASP A 73 -4.02 14.10 -3.50
N LYS A 74 -3.27 14.88 -4.29
CA LYS A 74 -2.59 14.39 -5.50
C LYS A 74 -1.55 13.33 -5.20
N ILE A 75 -0.78 13.45 -4.11
CA ILE A 75 0.18 12.41 -3.71
C ILE A 75 -0.55 11.11 -3.38
N ALA A 76 -1.64 11.18 -2.63
CA ALA A 76 -2.42 10.01 -2.27
C ALA A 76 -3.09 9.35 -3.48
N ALA A 77 -3.65 10.14 -4.41
CA ALA A 77 -4.16 9.63 -5.68
C ALA A 77 -3.06 8.97 -6.54
N PHE A 78 -1.84 9.54 -6.54
CA PHE A 78 -0.68 8.98 -7.24
C PHE A 78 -0.29 7.62 -6.68
N VAL A 79 -0.22 7.51 -5.34
CA VAL A 79 0.05 6.23 -4.65
C VAL A 79 -1.03 5.20 -4.96
N ALA A 80 -2.31 5.59 -4.89
CA ALA A 80 -3.43 4.71 -5.17
C ALA A 80 -3.38 4.15 -6.60
N ARG A 81 -3.24 5.03 -7.61
CA ARG A 81 -3.15 4.63 -9.01
C ARG A 81 -1.91 3.76 -9.29
N THR A 82 -0.77 4.11 -8.71
CA THR A 82 0.48 3.35 -8.87
C THR A 82 0.32 1.89 -8.43
N ARG A 83 -0.49 1.65 -7.39
CA ARG A 83 -0.81 0.31 -6.88
C ARG A 83 -1.96 -0.39 -7.62
N GLY A 84 -2.52 0.23 -8.67
CA GLY A 84 -3.76 -0.24 -9.29
C GLY A 84 -4.93 -0.26 -8.31
N TYR A 85 -4.98 0.74 -7.41
CA TYR A 85 -6.00 0.93 -6.37
C TYR A 85 -6.06 -0.19 -5.31
N LYS A 86 -5.01 -0.99 -5.20
CA LYS A 86 -4.88 -2.03 -4.17
C LYS A 86 -4.27 -1.46 -2.89
N HIS A 87 -4.74 -1.96 -1.75
CA HIS A 87 -4.28 -1.55 -0.42
C HIS A 87 -3.44 -2.62 0.30
N GLY A 88 -3.16 -3.74 -0.35
CA GLY A 88 -2.32 -4.79 0.19
C GLY A 88 -3.05 -5.72 1.14
N ILE A 89 -4.36 -5.85 0.97
CA ILE A 89 -5.24 -6.67 1.80
C ILE A 89 -5.47 -7.99 1.08
N THR A 90 -5.15 -9.11 1.72
CA THR A 90 -5.34 -10.43 1.12
C THR A 90 -6.35 -11.24 1.89
N ILE A 91 -7.38 -11.73 1.21
CA ILE A 91 -8.31 -12.71 1.76
C ILE A 91 -8.26 -14.02 0.97
N LYS A 92 -8.24 -15.13 1.70
CA LYS A 92 -8.44 -16.47 1.15
C LYS A 92 -9.79 -16.98 1.61
N CYS A 93 -10.58 -17.48 0.69
CA CYS A 93 -11.72 -18.32 1.01
C CYS A 93 -11.93 -19.31 -0.13
N ARG A 94 -12.65 -20.40 0.16
CA ARG A 94 -13.10 -21.30 -0.90
C ARG A 94 -14.46 -20.81 -1.40
N PRO A 95 -14.68 -20.72 -2.73
CA PRO A 95 -16.00 -20.36 -3.26
C PRO A 95 -17.11 -21.21 -2.64
N GLY A 96 -18.16 -20.54 -2.14
CA GLY A 96 -19.31 -21.19 -1.52
C GLY A 96 -19.07 -21.77 -0.12
N ARG A 97 -17.95 -21.47 0.54
CA ARG A 97 -17.72 -21.83 1.96
C ARG A 97 -17.84 -20.60 2.85
N PRO A 98 -18.39 -20.75 4.08
CA PRO A 98 -18.55 -19.63 5.00
C PRO A 98 -17.21 -19.17 5.62
N GLN A 99 -16.21 -20.06 5.69
CA GLN A 99 -14.95 -19.76 6.34
C GLN A 99 -14.00 -18.97 5.42
N LYS A 100 -13.47 -17.88 5.95
CA LYS A 100 -12.56 -16.97 5.26
C LYS A 100 -11.37 -16.66 6.16
N TRP A 101 -10.23 -16.42 5.53
CA TRP A 101 -8.99 -16.13 6.21
C TRP A 101 -8.40 -14.84 5.68
N LEU A 102 -8.21 -13.88 6.58
CA LEU A 102 -7.54 -12.62 6.31
C LEU A 102 -6.04 -12.77 6.61
N LYS A 103 -5.19 -12.38 5.67
CA LYS A 103 -3.74 -12.35 5.89
C LYS A 103 -3.44 -11.22 6.87
N GLY A 104 -2.68 -11.52 7.91
CA GLY A 104 -2.24 -10.51 8.86
C GLY A 104 -0.90 -10.83 9.50
N ARG A 105 -0.37 -9.86 10.24
CA ARG A 105 0.85 -10.00 11.03
C ARG A 105 0.58 -9.72 12.48
N ILE A 106 1.07 -10.62 13.32
CA ILE A 106 1.16 -10.43 14.76
C ILE A 106 2.44 -9.65 15.09
N LYS A 107 2.43 -8.92 16.21
CA LYS A 107 3.54 -8.02 16.62
C LYS A 107 4.94 -8.66 16.44
N PRO A 108 5.97 -7.88 16.03
CA PRO A 108 5.89 -6.44 15.72
C PRO A 108 5.03 -6.19 14.47
N LEU A 109 4.32 -5.07 14.45
CA LEU A 109 3.52 -4.69 13.27
C LEU A 109 4.41 -4.20 12.11
N GLU A 110 5.72 -4.45 12.19
CA GLU A 110 6.77 -4.10 11.24
C GLU A 110 7.29 -5.37 10.57
N ASP A 111 7.98 -5.22 9.43
CA ASP A 111 8.81 -6.29 8.89
C ASP A 111 10.09 -6.40 9.75
N ALA A 112 10.10 -7.37 10.66
CA ALA A 112 11.29 -7.79 11.37
C ALA A 112 11.58 -9.26 11.09
N GLU A 113 12.85 -9.65 11.17
CA GLU A 113 13.25 -11.06 11.09
C GLU A 113 12.48 -11.87 12.16
N GLY A 114 11.75 -12.92 11.75
CA GLY A 114 10.87 -13.69 12.64
C GLY A 114 9.44 -13.17 12.79
N THR A 115 9.01 -12.17 12.01
CA THR A 115 7.61 -11.71 12.02
C THR A 115 6.68 -12.75 11.41
N ASN A 116 5.74 -13.26 12.20
CA ASN A 116 4.85 -14.33 11.78
C ASN A 116 3.68 -13.79 10.95
N LEU A 117 3.73 -14.04 9.64
CA LEU A 117 2.55 -14.00 8.79
C LEU A 117 1.55 -15.07 9.25
N CYS A 118 0.31 -14.66 9.49
CA CYS A 118 -0.75 -15.55 9.95
C CYS A 118 -2.03 -15.35 9.13
N TRP A 119 -2.87 -16.39 9.15
CA TRP A 119 -4.21 -16.36 8.56
C TRP A 119 -5.22 -16.30 9.70
N ILE A 120 -5.96 -15.20 9.76
CA ILE A 120 -6.93 -14.91 10.81
C ILE A 120 -8.30 -15.33 10.30
N ASP A 121 -9.01 -16.18 11.04
CA ASP A 121 -10.40 -16.48 10.73
C ASP A 121 -11.23 -15.20 10.91
N THR A 122 -11.88 -14.75 9.83
CA THR A 122 -12.62 -13.49 9.83
C THR A 122 -13.81 -13.50 10.78
N ALA A 123 -14.36 -14.68 11.11
CA ALA A 123 -15.45 -14.82 12.07
C ALA A 123 -15.04 -14.44 13.51
N THR A 124 -13.73 -14.38 13.78
CA THR A 124 -13.20 -14.02 15.10
C THR A 124 -12.94 -12.52 15.26
N ILE A 125 -13.08 -11.71 14.21
CA ILE A 125 -12.82 -10.27 14.24
C ILE A 125 -13.95 -9.56 14.99
N VAL A 126 -13.61 -8.71 15.95
CA VAL A 126 -14.58 -7.91 16.75
C VAL A 126 -14.38 -6.41 16.62
N HIS A 127 -13.19 -5.97 16.19
CA HIS A 127 -12.90 -4.56 16.01
C HIS A 127 -11.96 -4.36 14.82
N ILE A 128 -12.20 -3.29 14.07
CA ILE A 128 -11.34 -2.81 12.98
C ILE A 128 -10.90 -1.41 13.38
N GLY A 129 -9.60 -1.16 13.28
CA GLY A 129 -9.01 0.14 13.58
C GLY A 129 -7.89 0.49 12.61
N ALA A 130 -7.18 1.56 12.94
CA ALA A 130 -5.96 1.96 12.26
C ALA A 130 -4.87 2.25 13.28
N GLY A 131 -3.64 1.90 12.95
CA GLY A 131 -2.45 2.32 13.67
C GLY A 131 -1.63 3.29 12.81
N GLN A 132 -0.80 4.09 13.48
CA GLN A 132 0.14 5.00 12.85
C GLN A 132 1.57 4.49 13.08
N GLN A 133 2.46 4.73 12.11
CA GLN A 133 3.88 4.39 12.24
C GLN A 133 4.80 5.61 12.11
N PHE A 134 4.56 6.45 11.11
CA PHE A 134 5.32 7.69 10.84
C PHE A 134 4.34 8.85 10.62
N ASP A 135 4.87 10.06 10.42
CA ASP A 135 4.07 11.22 10.08
C ASP A 135 3.22 10.94 8.82
N ASP A 136 1.89 11.04 8.98
CA ASP A 136 0.90 10.80 7.91
C ASP A 136 0.90 9.38 7.29
N GLN A 137 1.51 8.39 7.96
CA GLN A 137 1.60 7.00 7.49
C GLN A 137 0.93 6.01 8.43
N TYR A 138 -0.02 5.25 7.87
CA TYR A 138 -0.93 4.43 8.63
C TYR A 138 -1.05 3.01 8.09
N TYR A 139 -1.64 2.14 8.90
CA TYR A 139 -2.00 0.78 8.55
C TYR A 139 -3.32 0.40 9.22
N LEU A 140 -4.04 -0.54 8.61
CA LEU A 140 -5.26 -1.10 9.17
C LEU A 140 -4.95 -2.22 10.15
N THR A 141 -5.72 -2.26 11.22
CA THR A 141 -5.65 -3.31 12.22
C THR A 141 -6.99 -3.99 12.42
N VAL A 142 -6.93 -5.27 12.79
CA VAL A 142 -8.10 -6.02 13.27
C VAL A 142 -7.78 -6.60 14.63
N THR A 143 -8.74 -6.56 15.54
CA THR A 143 -8.67 -7.21 16.85
C THR A 143 -9.66 -8.36 16.88
N THR A 144 -9.19 -9.53 17.34
CA THR A 144 -10.01 -10.74 17.44
C THR A 144 -10.66 -10.87 18.82
N GLN A 145 -11.58 -11.82 18.97
CA GLN A 145 -12.24 -12.16 20.24
C GLN A 145 -11.27 -12.51 21.37
N THR A 146 -10.04 -12.95 21.06
CA THR A 146 -9.00 -13.22 22.06
C THR A 146 -8.29 -11.96 22.55
N GLY A 147 -8.65 -10.78 22.02
CA GLY A 147 -8.00 -9.50 22.29
C GLY A 147 -6.71 -9.29 21.49
N GLN A 148 -6.28 -10.26 20.68
CA GLN A 148 -5.08 -10.13 19.86
C GLN A 148 -5.34 -9.21 18.68
N SER A 149 -4.43 -8.26 18.45
CA SER A 149 -4.48 -7.33 17.32
C SER A 149 -3.45 -7.68 16.26
N TYR A 150 -3.83 -7.46 14.99
CA TYR A 150 -3.05 -7.79 13.81
C TYR A 150 -3.08 -6.65 12.80
N ARG A 151 -1.95 -6.42 12.11
CA ARG A 151 -1.91 -5.58 10.89
C ARG A 151 -2.38 -6.41 9.71
N VAL A 152 -3.24 -5.87 8.85
CA VAL A 152 -3.89 -6.65 7.77
C VAL A 152 -3.62 -6.16 6.35
N ASN A 153 -3.09 -4.95 6.22
CA ASN A 153 -2.52 -4.46 4.98
C ASN A 153 -1.00 -4.68 4.96
N GLU A 154 -0.49 -5.16 3.83
CA GLU A 154 0.94 -5.35 3.61
C GLU A 154 1.66 -4.01 3.43
N LEU A 155 1.01 -3.07 2.76
CA LEU A 155 1.57 -1.78 2.35
C LEU A 155 1.14 -0.68 3.31
N ARG A 156 2.03 0.27 3.63
CA ARG A 156 1.64 1.47 4.39
C ARG A 156 0.81 2.42 3.52
N LEU A 157 -0.04 3.19 4.18
CA LEU A 157 -1.01 4.06 3.54
C LEU A 157 -0.78 5.52 3.95
N PRO A 158 -0.72 6.46 3.00
CA PRO A 158 -0.97 7.87 3.31
C PRO A 158 -2.28 8.01 4.09
N GLY A 159 -2.35 8.92 5.06
CA GLY A 159 -3.55 9.14 5.88
C GLY A 159 -4.81 9.41 5.05
N ARG A 160 -4.65 10.06 3.90
CA ARG A 160 -5.72 10.32 2.93
C ARG A 160 -6.34 9.07 2.31
N LEU A 161 -5.65 7.92 2.34
CA LEU A 161 -6.14 6.64 1.80
C LEU A 161 -6.78 5.74 2.87
N LEU A 162 -6.83 6.17 4.14
CA LEU A 162 -7.34 5.32 5.23
C LEU A 162 -8.78 4.89 5.04
N GLU A 163 -9.67 5.82 4.68
CA GLU A 163 -11.09 5.53 4.48
C GLU A 163 -11.31 4.57 3.30
N ALA A 164 -10.65 4.82 2.16
CA ALA A 164 -10.69 3.93 1.00
C ALA A 164 -10.13 2.53 1.29
N ALA A 165 -9.07 2.45 2.09
CA ALA A 165 -8.52 1.17 2.51
C ALA A 165 -9.45 0.43 3.48
N GLN A 166 -10.12 1.15 4.38
CA GLN A 166 -11.12 0.56 5.27
C GLN A 166 -12.30 0.00 4.48
N ASP A 167 -12.78 0.71 3.47
CA ASP A 167 -13.79 0.21 2.54
C ASP A 167 -13.32 -1.04 1.79
N SER A 168 -12.06 -1.05 1.36
CA SER A 168 -11.43 -2.20 0.70
C SER A 168 -11.32 -3.40 1.63
N LEU A 169 -11.06 -3.17 2.93
CA LEU A 169 -11.10 -4.22 3.94
C LEU A 169 -12.51 -4.80 4.09
N PHE A 170 -13.55 -3.97 4.15
CA PHE A 170 -14.93 -4.46 4.21
C PHE A 170 -15.29 -5.30 2.99
N ARG A 171 -14.95 -4.83 1.78
CA ARG A 171 -15.13 -5.62 0.54
C ARG A 171 -14.35 -6.93 0.57
N ALA A 172 -13.12 -6.91 1.09
CA ALA A 172 -12.34 -8.11 1.26
C ALA A 172 -13.04 -9.10 2.20
N LEU A 173 -13.50 -8.64 3.37
CA LEU A 173 -14.24 -9.45 4.34
C LEU A 173 -15.55 -10.02 3.78
N ASP A 174 -16.22 -9.27 2.90
CA ASP A 174 -17.44 -9.71 2.23
C ASP A 174 -17.18 -10.63 1.03
N SER A 175 -15.96 -10.68 0.50
CA SER A 175 -15.59 -11.52 -0.65
C SER A 175 -15.94 -13.00 -0.45
N THR A 176 -16.53 -13.61 -1.47
CA THR A 176 -16.89 -15.03 -1.50
C THR A 176 -15.89 -15.89 -2.26
N THR A 177 -14.96 -15.28 -3.00
CA THR A 177 -14.00 -15.97 -3.89
C THR A 177 -12.54 -15.81 -3.47
N GLY A 178 -12.25 -14.97 -2.48
CA GLY A 178 -10.88 -14.57 -2.15
C GLY A 178 -10.40 -13.45 -3.06
N GLY A 179 -9.21 -12.94 -2.80
CA GLY A 179 -8.59 -11.93 -3.65
C GLY A 179 -7.54 -11.08 -2.96
N TYR A 180 -6.96 -10.17 -3.75
CA TYR A 180 -6.05 -9.12 -3.31
C TYR A 180 -6.72 -7.77 -3.56
N PHE A 181 -6.90 -7.01 -2.48
CA PHE A 181 -7.66 -5.77 -2.39
C PHE A 181 -6.76 -4.62 -1.94
#